data_AF-A0A4Y7KSS7-F1
#
_entry.id   AF-A0A4Y7KSS7-F1
#
_cell.length_a   1.000
_cell.length_b   1.000
_cell.length_c   1.000
_cell.angle_alpha   90.00
_cell.angle_beta   90.00
_cell.angle_gamma   90.00
#
_symmetry.space_group_name_H-M   'P 1'
#
loop_
_entity.id
_entity.type
_entity.pdbx_description
1 polymer ?
#
loop_
_entity_poly.entity_id
_entity_poly.type
_entity_poly.pdbx_seq_one_letter_code
_entity_poly.pdbx_strand_id
1 'polypeptide(L)'
;MSRYPETELAPVVVQAQPDVEADPPAELNRDELFVYPWMGVVANLPTELKDGKYIGESGSKLRDQFIRQGFNPVKVQPLWNCRGHSGFAIVISNKDWPGFHNPMSFEKFFEADHHGKRDWYAKKHYETSLYGWVARDDDYDAGNIVAEHLRKNGDLKTTADIF
;
A
#
# COMPACT_ATOMS: atom_id res chain seq x y z
N MET A 1 23.40 -55.87 -44.77
CA MET A 1 22.30 -55.71 -43.80
C MET A 1 22.92 -55.18 -42.51
N SER A 2 22.81 -53.88 -42.28
CA SER A 2 23.48 -53.19 -41.17
C SER A 2 22.75 -53.47 -39.85
N ARG A 3 23.49 -53.88 -38.82
CA ARG A 3 23.01 -54.04 -37.44
C ARG A 3 23.61 -52.90 -36.63
N TYR A 4 22.78 -51.97 -36.15
CA TYR A 4 23.21 -50.89 -35.25
C TYR A 4 23.39 -51.44 -33.82
N PRO A 5 24.36 -50.96 -33.02
CA PRO A 5 24.33 -51.19 -31.58
C PRO A 5 23.41 -50.18 -30.89
N GLU A 6 22.63 -50.68 -29.93
CA GLU A 6 21.81 -49.89 -29.01
C GLU A 6 22.71 -49.04 -28.10
N THR A 7 22.50 -47.73 -28.09
CA THR A 7 23.14 -46.82 -27.13
C THR A 7 22.30 -46.80 -25.87
N GLU A 8 22.80 -47.33 -24.76
CA GLU A 8 22.17 -47.14 -23.45
C GLU A 8 22.17 -45.65 -23.07
N LEU A 9 20.98 -45.10 -22.85
CA LEU A 9 20.80 -43.76 -22.32
C LEU A 9 21.16 -43.78 -20.83
N ALA A 10 22.26 -43.13 -20.46
CA ALA A 10 22.59 -42.88 -19.06
C ALA A 10 21.44 -42.12 -18.36
N PRO A 11 21.16 -42.38 -17.07
CA PRO A 11 20.09 -41.71 -16.37
C PRO A 11 20.37 -40.20 -16.31
N VAL A 12 19.41 -39.40 -16.78
CA VAL A 12 19.42 -37.95 -16.59
C VAL A 12 19.34 -37.70 -15.09
N VAL A 13 20.47 -37.34 -14.50
CA VAL A 13 20.51 -36.76 -13.16
C VAL A 13 19.82 -35.41 -13.28
N VAL A 14 18.55 -35.34 -12.86
CA VAL A 14 17.86 -34.08 -12.62
C VAL A 14 18.63 -33.40 -11.48
N GLN A 15 19.51 -32.48 -11.85
CA GLN A 15 20.08 -31.55 -10.89
C GLN A 15 18.92 -30.73 -10.34
N ALA A 16 18.60 -30.96 -9.06
CA ALA A 16 17.70 -30.10 -8.32
C ALA A 16 18.24 -28.67 -8.44
N GLN A 17 17.41 -27.78 -8.98
CA GLN A 17 17.71 -26.35 -8.97
C GLN A 17 17.91 -25.93 -7.52
N PRO A 18 18.91 -25.07 -7.22
CA PRO A 18 19.07 -24.58 -5.87
C PRO A 18 17.79 -23.85 -5.49
N ASP A 19 17.29 -24.15 -4.29
CA ASP A 19 16.21 -23.40 -3.67
C ASP A 19 16.55 -21.91 -3.82
N VAL A 20 15.72 -21.19 -4.57
CA VAL A 20 15.76 -19.73 -4.58
C VAL A 20 15.45 -19.31 -3.16
N GLU A 21 16.51 -19.10 -2.39
CA GLU A 21 16.47 -18.41 -1.12
C GLU A 21 15.82 -17.07 -1.42
N ALA A 22 14.52 -16.98 -1.12
CA ALA A 22 13.81 -15.73 -1.17
C ALA A 22 14.61 -14.79 -0.27
N ASP A 23 15.07 -13.67 -0.85
CA ASP A 23 15.66 -12.59 -0.07
C ASP A 23 14.81 -12.41 1.19
N PRO A 24 15.40 -12.44 2.40
CA PRO A 24 14.64 -12.18 3.61
C PRO A 24 13.89 -10.86 3.36
N PRO A 25 12.56 -10.80 3.63
CA PRO A 25 11.80 -9.59 3.37
C PRO A 25 12.54 -8.45 4.03
N ALA A 26 13.03 -7.51 3.19
CA ALA A 26 13.92 -6.41 3.54
C ALA A 26 13.71 -6.03 5.00
N GLU A 27 14.73 -6.28 5.83
CA GLU A 27 14.62 -6.35 7.29
C GLU A 27 13.57 -5.40 7.80
N LEU A 28 12.39 -5.95 8.09
CA LEU A 28 11.30 -5.18 8.65
C LEU A 28 11.88 -4.59 9.92
N ASN A 29 12.08 -3.27 9.92
CA ASN A 29 12.64 -2.64 11.09
C ASN A 29 11.64 -2.90 12.21
N ARG A 30 12.00 -3.77 13.15
CA ARG A 30 11.08 -4.20 14.22
C ARG A 30 10.66 -3.04 15.11
N ASP A 31 11.38 -1.92 14.99
CA ASP A 31 11.12 -0.66 15.67
C ASP A 31 10.24 0.30 14.84
N GLU A 32 9.88 -0.06 13.60
CA GLU A 32 9.01 0.77 12.75
C GLU A 32 7.58 0.77 13.29
N LEU A 33 7.06 1.97 13.53
CA LEU A 33 5.73 2.21 14.07
C LEU A 33 4.73 2.46 12.95
N PHE A 34 3.67 1.66 12.97
CA PHE A 34 2.56 1.75 12.04
C PHE A 34 1.31 2.21 12.78
N VAL A 35 0.40 2.88 12.08
CA VAL A 35 -0.92 3.16 12.65
C VAL A 35 -1.78 1.90 12.55
N TYR A 36 -2.27 1.42 13.70
CA TYR A 36 -3.14 0.25 13.82
C TYR A 36 -4.57 0.66 14.25
N PRO A 37 -5.66 0.18 13.60
CA PRO A 37 -5.69 -0.76 12.47
C PRO A 37 -4.94 -0.22 11.26
N TRP A 38 -4.37 -1.12 10.45
CA TRP A 38 -3.56 -0.76 9.30
C TRP A 38 -4.29 0.27 8.42
N MET A 39 -3.72 1.47 8.35
CA MET A 39 -4.26 2.60 7.60
C MET A 39 -3.29 3.04 6.51
N GLY A 40 -3.77 3.12 5.28
CA GLY A 40 -3.09 3.74 4.15
C GLY A 40 -3.57 5.17 3.92
N VAL A 41 -2.70 6.01 3.41
CA VAL A 41 -3.01 7.36 2.95
C VAL A 41 -3.05 7.34 1.43
N VAL A 42 -4.07 7.98 0.85
CA VAL A 42 -4.11 8.34 -0.57
C VAL A 42 -4.17 9.86 -0.68
N ALA A 43 -3.28 10.42 -1.50
CA ALA A 43 -3.19 11.85 -1.77
C ALA A 43 -3.51 12.18 -3.23
N ASN A 44 -3.66 13.48 -3.51
CA ASN A 44 -3.97 14.03 -4.83
C ASN A 44 -5.33 13.61 -5.41
N LEU A 45 -6.34 13.38 -4.56
CA LEU A 45 -7.67 13.06 -5.06
C LEU A 45 -8.26 14.26 -5.84
N PRO A 46 -8.88 14.02 -7.00
CA PRO A 46 -9.52 15.08 -7.77
C PRO A 46 -10.57 15.82 -6.94
N THR A 47 -10.45 17.15 -6.90
CA THR A 47 -11.43 18.03 -6.27
C THR A 47 -11.79 19.17 -7.19
N GLU A 48 -13.02 19.65 -7.08
CA GLU A 48 -13.53 20.79 -7.84
C GLU A 48 -13.99 21.88 -6.86
N LEU A 49 -13.64 23.14 -7.13
CA LEU A 49 -14.14 24.27 -6.35
C LEU A 49 -15.53 24.65 -6.86
N LYS A 50 -16.55 24.40 -6.05
CA LYS A 50 -17.94 24.74 -6.34
C LYS A 50 -18.55 25.52 -5.19
N ASP A 51 -19.14 26.68 -5.48
CA ASP A 51 -19.79 27.56 -4.49
C ASP A 51 -18.90 27.86 -3.26
N GLY A 52 -17.60 28.02 -3.49
CA GLY A 52 -16.62 28.32 -2.44
C GLY A 52 -16.18 27.12 -1.57
N LYS A 53 -16.61 25.90 -1.90
CA LYS A 53 -16.19 24.65 -1.23
C LYS A 53 -15.60 23.66 -2.23
N TYR A 54 -14.62 22.88 -1.79
CA TYR A 54 -14.09 21.76 -2.56
C TYR A 54 -15.05 20.58 -2.47
N ILE A 55 -15.49 20.07 -3.61
CA ILE A 55 -16.26 18.84 -3.74
C ILE A 55 -15.37 17.74 -4.33
N GLY A 56 -15.70 16.48 -4.07
CA GLY A 56 -14.96 15.32 -4.56
C GLY A 56 -15.83 14.06 -4.52
N GLU A 57 -15.38 13.01 -5.21
CA GLU A 57 -16.08 11.72 -5.22
C GLU A 57 -16.05 11.08 -3.82
N SER A 58 -17.07 10.27 -3.51
CA SER A 58 -17.01 9.40 -2.34
C SER A 58 -15.95 8.31 -2.51
N GLY A 59 -15.43 7.77 -1.41
CA GLY A 59 -14.38 6.74 -1.46
C GLY A 59 -14.81 5.37 -2.01
N SER A 60 -16.09 5.13 -2.27
CA SER A 60 -16.60 3.81 -2.72
C SER A 60 -15.97 3.35 -4.03
N LYS A 61 -15.91 4.22 -5.04
CA LYS A 61 -15.33 3.91 -6.35
C LYS A 61 -13.84 3.59 -6.25
N LEU A 62 -13.11 4.31 -5.39
CA LEU A 62 -11.69 4.06 -5.15
C LEU A 62 -11.48 2.76 -4.35
N ARG A 63 -12.33 2.49 -3.35
CA ARG A 63 -12.35 1.21 -2.64
C ARG A 63 -12.54 0.05 -3.62
N ASP A 64 -13.52 0.15 -4.52
CA ASP A 64 -13.81 -0.91 -5.48
C ASP A 64 -12.66 -1.12 -6.49
N GLN A 65 -11.90 -0.06 -6.81
CA GLN A 65 -10.65 -0.19 -7.59
C GLN A 65 -9.58 -0.96 -6.81
N PHE A 66 -9.33 -0.61 -5.56
CA PHE A 66 -8.35 -1.29 -4.71
C PHE A 66 -8.74 -2.74 -4.41
N ILE A 67 -10.03 -3.07 -4.34
CA ILE A 67 -10.49 -4.46 -4.27
C ILE A 67 -10.10 -5.22 -5.55
N ARG A 68 -10.31 -4.64 -6.74
CA ARG A 68 -9.91 -5.28 -8.01
C ARG A 68 -8.40 -5.46 -8.15
N GLN A 69 -7.61 -4.60 -7.50
CA GLN A 69 -6.15 -4.72 -7.45
C GLN A 69 -5.66 -5.71 -6.38
N GLY A 70 -6.56 -6.32 -5.60
CA GLY A 70 -6.22 -7.34 -4.61
C GLY A 70 -5.84 -6.79 -3.23
N PHE A 71 -5.90 -5.47 -3.01
CA PHE A 71 -5.60 -4.87 -1.70
C PHE A 71 -6.72 -5.10 -0.68
N ASN A 72 -7.95 -5.34 -1.15
CA ASN A 72 -9.11 -5.67 -0.31
C ASN A 72 -9.30 -4.76 0.92
N PRO A 73 -9.34 -3.42 0.76
CA PRO A 73 -9.59 -2.53 1.89
C PRO A 73 -11.04 -2.68 2.40
N VAL A 74 -11.21 -2.53 3.71
CA VAL A 74 -12.53 -2.49 4.35
C VAL A 74 -13.27 -1.21 3.97
N LYS A 75 -12.53 -0.10 3.98
CA LYS A 75 -13.10 1.23 3.72
C LYS A 75 -12.07 2.13 3.06
N VAL A 76 -12.55 3.02 2.19
CA VAL A 76 -11.80 4.20 1.77
C VAL A 76 -12.62 5.41 2.19
N GLN A 77 -12.05 6.25 3.05
CA GLN A 77 -12.73 7.40 3.65
C GLN A 77 -12.03 8.69 3.24
N PRO A 78 -12.60 9.47 2.31
CA PRO A 78 -12.11 10.80 2.02
C PRO A 78 -12.22 11.71 3.25
N LEU A 79 -11.25 12.60 3.40
CA LEU A 79 -11.16 13.54 4.50
C LEU A 79 -11.77 14.88 4.11
N TRP A 80 -12.52 15.46 5.03
CA TRP A 80 -13.28 16.70 4.81
C TRP A 80 -12.97 17.70 5.92
N ASN A 81 -12.85 18.97 5.56
CA ASN A 81 -12.73 20.08 6.50
C ASN A 81 -13.76 21.17 6.18
N CYS A 82 -13.68 22.30 6.89
CA CYS A 82 -14.60 23.43 6.68
C CYS A 82 -14.58 24.00 5.25
N ARG A 83 -13.50 23.77 4.48
CA ARG A 83 -13.36 24.15 3.07
C ARG A 83 -13.87 23.09 2.09
N GLY A 84 -14.28 21.91 2.58
CA GLY A 84 -14.76 20.80 1.75
C GLY A 84 -13.78 19.62 1.72
N HIS A 85 -13.77 18.91 0.58
CA HIS A 85 -12.92 17.75 0.35
C HIS A 85 -11.43 18.15 0.39
N SER A 86 -10.61 17.45 1.17
CA SER A 86 -9.20 17.85 1.38
C SER A 86 -8.23 17.41 0.28
N GLY A 87 -8.67 16.50 -0.60
CA GLY A 87 -7.79 15.84 -1.57
C GLY A 87 -7.09 14.60 -1.00
N PHE A 88 -7.37 14.22 0.24
CA PHE A 88 -6.84 13.03 0.89
C PHE A 88 -7.94 12.03 1.26
N ALA A 89 -7.60 10.75 1.27
CA ALA A 89 -8.44 9.69 1.83
C ALA A 89 -7.61 8.71 2.66
N ILE A 90 -8.27 8.09 3.64
CA ILE A 90 -7.71 7.02 4.45
C ILE A 90 -8.28 5.68 3.97
N VAL A 91 -7.37 4.76 3.66
CA VAL A 91 -7.67 3.37 3.31
C VAL A 91 -7.56 2.55 4.59
N ILE A 92 -8.66 1.99 5.06
CA ILE A 92 -8.69 1.17 6.28
C ILE A 92 -8.71 -0.29 5.87
N SER A 93 -7.75 -1.06 6.36
CA SER A 93 -7.63 -2.50 6.12
C SER A 93 -8.12 -3.31 7.32
N ASN A 94 -8.31 -4.62 7.11
CA ASN A 94 -8.74 -5.53 8.18
C ASN A 94 -7.70 -5.63 9.28
N LYS A 95 -8.19 -5.79 10.51
CA LYS A 95 -7.38 -6.00 11.72
C LYS A 95 -6.76 -7.39 11.79
N ASP A 96 -7.44 -8.39 11.24
CA ASP A 96 -7.13 -9.82 11.37
C ASP A 96 -6.56 -10.39 10.05
N TRP A 97 -5.66 -11.37 10.13
CA TRP A 97 -4.75 -11.91 9.09
C TRP A 97 -5.31 -12.02 7.63
N PRO A 98 -4.51 -11.78 6.57
CA PRO A 98 -3.13 -11.26 6.53
C PRO A 98 -3.16 -9.73 6.55
N GLY A 99 -3.42 -9.14 7.73
CA GLY A 99 -3.60 -7.70 7.90
C GLY A 99 -2.39 -6.86 7.47
N PHE A 100 -1.19 -7.43 7.42
CA PHE A 100 0.03 -6.74 6.98
C PHE A 100 0.30 -6.85 5.48
N HIS A 101 0.00 -7.97 4.84
CA HIS A 101 0.39 -8.18 3.44
C HIS A 101 -0.32 -7.18 2.51
N ASN A 102 -1.62 -6.99 2.68
CA ASN A 102 -2.39 -6.14 1.78
C ASN A 102 -2.01 -4.66 1.85
N PRO A 103 -1.88 -4.03 3.05
CA PRO A 103 -1.34 -2.67 3.16
C PRO A 103 0.04 -2.51 2.54
N MET A 104 0.95 -3.46 2.78
CA MET A 104 2.30 -3.37 2.20
C MET A 104 2.30 -3.52 0.68
N SER A 105 1.45 -4.41 0.14
CA SER A 105 1.26 -4.53 -1.32
C SER A 105 0.67 -3.27 -1.93
N PHE A 106 -0.23 -2.58 -1.21
CA PHE A 106 -0.74 -1.26 -1.60
C PHE A 106 0.39 -0.23 -1.65
N GLU A 107 1.25 -0.14 -0.63
CA GLU A 107 2.39 0.78 -0.62
C GLU A 107 3.36 0.51 -1.77
N LYS A 108 3.76 -0.75 -1.95
CA LYS A 108 4.65 -1.17 -3.04
C LYS A 108 4.10 -0.86 -4.43
N PHE A 109 2.78 -0.95 -4.61
CA PHE A 109 2.13 -0.60 -5.87
C PHE A 109 2.36 0.88 -6.23
N PHE A 110 2.20 1.79 -5.27
CA PHE A 110 2.45 3.20 -5.51
C PHE A 110 3.94 3.52 -5.66
N GLU A 111 4.80 2.87 -4.87
CA GLU A 111 6.25 3.05 -4.98
C GLU A 111 6.81 2.59 -6.33
N ALA A 112 6.30 1.49 -6.90
CA ALA A 112 6.74 0.96 -8.18
C ALA A 112 6.56 1.95 -9.34
N ASP A 113 5.53 2.81 -9.27
CA ASP A 113 5.22 3.83 -10.26
C ASP A 113 5.72 5.24 -9.88
N HIS A 114 6.62 5.37 -8.89
CA HIS A 114 7.10 6.66 -8.37
C HIS A 114 5.98 7.58 -7.87
N HIS A 115 4.99 6.97 -7.21
CA HIS A 115 3.86 7.63 -6.60
C HIS A 115 3.77 7.34 -5.08
N GLY A 116 4.89 7.00 -4.46
CA GLY A 116 4.98 6.79 -3.01
C GLY A 116 5.03 8.10 -2.23
N LYS A 117 5.10 7.99 -0.90
CA LYS A 117 5.20 9.15 0.01
C LYS A 117 6.36 10.10 -0.34
N ARG A 118 7.52 9.53 -0.65
CA ARG A 118 8.72 10.32 -1.00
C ARG A 118 8.49 11.16 -2.25
N ASP A 119 7.86 10.57 -3.27
CA ASP A 119 7.53 11.26 -4.52
C ASP A 119 6.47 12.35 -4.31
N TRP A 120 5.51 12.10 -3.41
CA TRP A 120 4.54 13.10 -2.98
C TRP A 120 5.23 14.33 -2.37
N TYR A 121 6.24 14.18 -1.52
CA TYR A 121 6.91 15.35 -0.95
C TYR A 121 7.99 15.97 -1.84
N ALA A 122 8.48 15.26 -2.86
CA ALA A 122 9.55 15.73 -3.74
C ALA A 122 9.07 16.59 -4.93
N LYS A 123 7.85 16.37 -5.44
CA LYS A 123 7.37 17.00 -6.67
C LYS A 123 6.51 18.24 -6.41
N LYS A 124 6.52 19.18 -7.36
CA LYS A 124 5.38 20.10 -7.54
C LYS A 124 4.31 19.32 -8.33
N HIS A 125 3.15 19.07 -7.71
CA HIS A 125 2.09 18.25 -8.27
C HIS A 125 1.38 18.92 -9.45
N TYR A 126 1.99 18.87 -10.63
CA TYR A 126 1.34 19.24 -11.90
C TYR A 126 0.62 18.06 -12.55
N GLU A 127 0.82 16.85 -12.02
CA GLU A 127 0.25 15.60 -12.51
C GLU A 127 -1.04 15.25 -11.75
N THR A 128 -1.95 14.54 -12.42
CA THR A 128 -3.24 14.07 -11.86
C THR A 128 -3.15 12.69 -11.22
N SER A 129 -1.95 12.11 -11.11
CA SER A 129 -1.72 10.79 -10.53
C SER A 129 -2.06 10.77 -9.05
N LEU A 130 -2.64 9.67 -8.57
CA LEU A 130 -2.80 9.41 -7.15
C LEU A 130 -1.46 9.00 -6.55
N TYR A 131 -1.27 9.33 -5.28
CA TYR A 131 -0.12 8.90 -4.49
C TYR A 131 -0.60 8.11 -3.29
N GLY A 132 0.17 7.12 -2.84
CA GLY A 132 -0.26 6.24 -1.75
C GLY A 132 0.89 5.66 -0.96
N TRP A 133 0.67 5.48 0.35
CA TRP A 133 1.61 4.86 1.29
C TRP A 133 0.86 4.36 2.53
N VAL A 134 1.48 3.47 3.31
CA VAL A 134 0.93 3.04 4.61
C VAL A 134 1.38 4.03 5.67
N ALA A 135 0.46 4.44 6.55
CA ALA A 135 0.72 5.46 7.56
C ALA A 135 1.73 5.00 8.61
N ARG A 136 2.69 5.88 8.93
CA ARG A 136 3.71 5.70 9.98
C ARG A 136 3.62 6.78 11.06
N ASP A 137 4.55 6.76 12.00
CA ASP A 137 4.69 7.73 13.09
C ASP A 137 4.72 9.18 12.60
N ASP A 138 5.46 9.47 11.54
CA ASP A 138 5.55 10.82 10.99
C ASP A 138 4.21 11.34 10.38
N ASP A 139 3.38 10.44 9.82
CA ASP A 139 2.01 10.78 9.42
C ASP A 139 1.10 10.99 10.63
N TYR A 140 1.29 10.20 11.69
CA TYR A 140 0.51 10.25 12.92
C TYR A 140 0.79 11.50 13.76
N ASP A 141 2.04 11.97 13.78
CA ASP A 141 2.49 13.12 14.56
C ASP A 141 2.40 14.44 13.81
N ALA A 142 2.10 14.41 12.51
CA ALA A 142 1.99 15.63 11.71
C ALA A 142 0.87 16.58 12.21
N GLY A 143 1.01 17.86 11.86
CA GLY A 143 0.04 18.91 12.13
C GLY A 143 -1.00 19.08 11.02
N ASN A 144 -1.57 18.00 10.48
CA ASN A 144 -2.48 18.04 9.34
C ASN A 144 -3.74 17.16 9.55
N ILE A 145 -4.68 17.26 8.60
CA ILE A 145 -5.96 16.54 8.65
C ILE A 145 -5.81 15.01 8.62
N VAL A 146 -4.75 14.50 7.98
CA VAL A 146 -4.43 13.07 7.96
C VAL A 146 -4.11 12.62 9.37
N ALA A 147 -3.17 13.31 10.03
CA ALA A 147 -2.76 13.02 11.39
C ALA A 147 -3.92 13.12 12.41
N GLU A 148 -4.78 14.13 12.28
CA GLU A 148 -5.99 14.26 13.11
C GLU A 148 -6.92 13.04 12.97
N HIS A 149 -7.07 12.52 11.74
CA HIS A 149 -7.85 11.31 11.52
C HIS A 149 -7.17 10.08 12.10
N LEU A 150 -5.87 9.91 11.87
CA LEU A 150 -5.09 8.77 12.36
C LEU A 150 -5.16 8.66 13.88
N ARG A 151 -4.89 9.76 14.60
CA ARG A 151 -4.96 9.83 16.07
C ARG A 151 -6.34 9.50 16.63
N LYS A 152 -7.40 9.79 15.89
CA LYS A 152 -8.78 9.52 16.32
C LYS A 152 -9.20 8.06 16.10
N ASN A 153 -8.57 7.36 15.15
CA ASN A 153 -9.06 6.07 14.67
C ASN A 153 -8.04 4.93 14.81
N GLY A 154 -6.82 5.21 15.30
CA GLY A 154 -5.81 4.20 15.56
C GLY A 154 -4.71 4.67 16.49
N ASP A 155 -3.81 3.73 16.79
CA ASP A 155 -2.68 3.89 17.70
C ASP A 155 -1.39 3.46 16.98
N LEU A 156 -0.26 4.03 17.38
CA LEU A 156 1.05 3.58 16.88
C LEU A 156 1.40 2.24 17.51
N LYS A 157 1.79 1.28 16.68
CA LYS A 157 2.19 -0.07 17.06
C LYS A 157 3.36 -0.55 16.21
N THR A 158 4.27 -1.29 16.81
CA THR A 158 5.27 -2.05 16.04
C THR A 158 4.64 -3.30 15.44
N THR A 159 5.32 -3.95 14.50
CA THR A 159 4.86 -5.25 13.99
C THR A 159 4.87 -6.34 15.05
N ALA A 160 5.75 -6.25 16.05
CA ALA A 160 5.79 -7.14 17.21
C ALA A 160 4.64 -6.92 18.21
N ASP A 161 4.04 -5.72 18.24
CA ASP A 161 2.86 -5.44 19.08
C ASP A 161 1.54 -5.92 18.42
N ILE A 162 1.59 -6.25 17.13
CA ILE A 162 0.44 -6.64 16.31
C ILE A 162 0.38 -8.16 16.13
N PHE A 163 1.54 -8.83 16.05
CA PHE A 163 1.70 -10.28 15.83
C PHE A 163 2.39 -10.94 17.00
#